data_AF-A0A5C5SE97-F1
#
_entry.id   AF-A0A5C5SE97-F1
#
_cell.length_a   1.000
_cell.length_b   1.000
_cell.length_c   1.000
_cell.angle_alpha   90.00
_cell.angle_beta   90.00
_cell.angle_gamma   90.00
#
_symmetry.space_group_name_H-M   'P 1'
#
loop_
_entity.id
_entity.type
_entity.pdbx_description
1 polymer ?
#
loop_
_entity_poly.entity_id
_entity_poly.type
_entity_poly.pdbx_seq_one_letter_code
_entity_poly.pdbx_strand_id
1 'polypeptide(L)'
;MTTATITKIIKLFLTFVANLGILGLGFISVVSLLLLLGQFDLSSVLPAGLDLTVIKAPTLAGPAALVFTLVLANSLMIYGLIKLKAFLASFTETDWVTPRTASFLNKGAILMVLVGLLQSLTDFMASQAPRSLFIDLSVAAWLFLAALLVAYLNRKQAKKLV
;
A
#
# COMPACT_ATOMS: atom_id res chain seq x y z
N MET A 1 -4.27 -7.80 32.22
CA MET A 1 -4.77 -6.93 31.13
C MET A 1 -5.90 -7.66 30.43
N THR A 2 -7.08 -7.07 30.27
CA THR A 2 -8.24 -7.75 29.66
C THR A 2 -8.18 -7.68 28.12
N THR A 3 -8.85 -8.62 27.44
CA THR A 3 -8.98 -8.64 25.97
C THR A 3 -9.57 -7.32 25.44
N ALA A 4 -10.46 -6.69 26.21
CA ALA A 4 -10.99 -5.35 25.98
C ALA A 4 -9.94 -4.26 25.89
N THR A 5 -9.08 -4.19 26.90
CA THR A 5 -8.02 -3.20 26.95
C THR A 5 -7.03 -3.39 25.81
N ILE A 6 -6.66 -4.65 25.52
CA ILE A 6 -5.76 -5.00 24.40
C ILE A 6 -6.37 -4.57 23.07
N THR A 7 -7.65 -4.89 22.84
CA THR A 7 -8.36 -4.54 21.59
C THR A 7 -8.42 -3.03 21.38
N LYS A 8 -8.72 -2.26 22.42
CA LYS A 8 -8.74 -0.79 22.35
C LYS A 8 -7.38 -0.20 22.00
N ILE A 9 -6.32 -0.68 22.66
CA ILE A 9 -4.95 -0.19 22.40
C ILE A 9 -4.51 -0.52 20.98
N ILE A 10 -4.76 -1.74 20.51
CA ILE A 10 -4.40 -2.15 19.15
C ILE A 10 -5.18 -1.34 18.11
N LYS A 11 -6.49 -1.13 18.31
CA LYS A 11 -7.30 -0.26 17.44
C LYS A 11 -6.75 1.15 17.37
N LEU A 12 -6.42 1.75 18.52
CA LEU A 12 -5.88 3.09 18.59
C LEU A 12 -4.55 3.19 17.84
N PHE A 13 -3.62 2.29 18.16
CA PHE A 13 -2.29 2.27 17.55
C PHE A 13 -2.36 2.06 16.02
N LEU A 14 -3.09 1.05 15.56
CA LEU A 14 -3.20 0.76 14.13
C LEU A 14 -3.93 1.87 13.36
N THR A 15 -4.94 2.50 13.97
CA THR A 15 -5.62 3.65 13.36
C THR A 15 -4.69 4.85 13.24
N PHE A 16 -3.88 5.11 14.27
CA PHE A 16 -2.89 6.17 14.27
C PHE A 16 -1.83 5.95 13.18
N VAL A 17 -1.23 4.75 13.13
CA VAL A 17 -0.24 4.40 12.10
C VAL A 17 -0.85 4.47 10.70
N ALA A 18 -2.10 4.01 10.51
CA ALA A 18 -2.78 4.10 9.24
C ALA A 18 -3.01 5.55 8.79
N ASN A 19 -3.37 6.46 9.71
CA ASN A 19 -3.51 7.87 9.40
C ASN A 19 -2.18 8.50 8.98
N LEU A 20 -1.11 8.23 9.73
CA LEU A 20 0.22 8.72 9.38
C LEU A 20 0.69 8.18 8.02
N GLY A 21 0.49 6.88 7.77
CA GLY A 21 0.82 6.27 6.48
C GLY A 21 0.06 6.90 5.33
N ILE A 22 -1.26 7.12 5.47
CA ILE A 22 -2.08 7.76 4.43
C ILE A 22 -1.56 9.16 4.12
N LEU A 23 -1.27 9.97 5.15
CA LEU A 23 -0.76 11.33 4.97
C LEU A 23 0.63 11.33 4.33
N GLY A 24 1.55 10.50 4.83
CA GLY A 24 2.92 10.42 4.33
C GLY A 24 2.99 9.95 2.88
N LEU A 25 2.33 8.84 2.55
CA LEU A 25 2.29 8.29 1.19
C LEU A 25 1.57 9.24 0.22
N GLY A 26 0.50 9.91 0.68
CA GLY A 26 -0.23 10.91 -0.09
C GLY A 26 0.66 12.12 -0.41
N PHE A 27 1.36 12.64 0.60
CA PHE A 27 2.30 13.75 0.43
C PHE A 27 3.42 13.39 -0.55
N ILE A 28 4.07 12.23 -0.39
CA ILE A 28 5.11 11.75 -1.32
C ILE A 28 4.56 11.68 -2.74
N SER A 29 3.38 11.10 -2.93
CA SER A 29 2.76 10.95 -4.26
C SER A 29 2.47 12.31 -4.91
N VAL A 30 1.91 13.27 -4.17
CA VAL A 30 1.64 14.62 -4.67
C VAL A 30 2.93 15.34 -5.04
N VAL A 31 3.95 15.29 -4.18
CA VAL A 31 5.26 15.92 -4.45
C VAL A 31 5.92 15.29 -5.66
N SER A 32 5.91 13.97 -5.80
CA SER A 32 6.47 13.27 -6.96
C SER A 32 5.77 13.64 -8.27
N LEU A 33 4.45 13.80 -8.26
CA LEU A 33 3.69 14.27 -9.43
C LEU A 33 4.00 15.72 -9.77
N LEU A 34 4.11 16.61 -8.77
CA LEU A 34 4.45 18.02 -8.98
C LEU A 34 5.86 18.16 -9.57
N LEU A 35 6.83 17.39 -9.06
CA LEU A 35 8.20 17.36 -9.59
C LEU A 35 8.24 16.82 -11.01
N LEU A 36 7.42 15.83 -11.34
CA LEU A 36 7.31 15.33 -12.71
C LEU A 36 6.70 16.38 -13.65
N LEU A 37 5.61 17.04 -13.25
CA LEU A 37 4.98 18.10 -14.04
C LEU A 37 5.91 19.30 -14.26
N GLY A 38 6.74 19.64 -13.27
CA GLY A 38 7.78 20.66 -13.40
C GLY A 38 8.93 20.28 -14.36
N GLN A 39 9.01 19.02 -14.79
CA GLN A 39 10.01 18.53 -15.75
C GLN A 39 9.47 18.42 -17.20
N PHE A 40 8.18 18.66 -17.44
CA PHE A 40 7.57 18.57 -18.77
C PHE A 40 7.66 19.89 -19.56
N ASP A 41 8.08 19.82 -20.83
CA ASP A 41 7.96 20.95 -21.79
C ASP A 41 6.50 21.24 -22.07
N LEU A 42 6.01 22.35 -21.54
CA LEU A 42 4.66 22.83 -21.85
C LEU A 42 4.62 23.62 -23.17
N SER A 43 5.76 23.85 -23.83
CA SER A 43 5.84 24.60 -25.09
C SER A 43 4.97 24.02 -26.21
N SER A 44 4.64 22.72 -26.19
CA SER A 44 3.77 22.08 -27.19
C SER A 44 2.26 22.23 -26.94
N VAL A 45 1.86 22.73 -25.77
CA VAL A 45 0.44 22.95 -25.38
C VAL A 45 0.15 24.43 -25.12
N LEU A 46 1.20 25.25 -25.06
CA LEU A 46 1.12 26.70 -24.94
C LEU A 46 0.88 27.34 -26.32
N PRO A 47 0.00 28.35 -26.43
CA PRO A 47 -0.17 29.12 -27.66
C PRO A 47 1.18 29.71 -28.11
N ALA A 48 1.43 29.74 -29.42
CA ALA A 48 2.67 30.25 -30.00
C ALA A 48 2.98 31.66 -29.46
N GLY A 49 4.08 31.79 -28.71
CA GLY A 49 4.55 33.06 -28.12
C GLY A 49 4.88 33.03 -26.63
N LEU A 50 4.62 31.94 -25.90
CA LEU A 50 5.03 31.81 -24.49
C LEU A 50 6.22 30.85 -24.37
N ASP A 51 7.43 31.42 -24.34
CA ASP A 51 8.68 30.67 -24.32
C ASP A 51 9.06 30.33 -22.86
N LEU A 52 8.73 29.10 -22.43
CA LEU A 52 9.30 28.49 -21.24
C LEU A 52 10.06 27.25 -21.69
N THR A 53 11.38 27.40 -21.79
CA THR A 53 12.33 26.38 -22.24
C THR A 53 12.33 25.16 -21.31
N VAL A 54 11.65 24.05 -21.64
CA VAL A 54 11.76 22.82 -20.82
C VAL A 54 11.66 21.48 -21.58
N ILE A 55 12.68 21.06 -22.35
CA ILE A 55 13.05 19.63 -22.55
C ILE A 55 12.02 18.65 -23.20
N LYS A 56 12.39 18.22 -24.41
CA LYS A 56 11.78 17.22 -25.32
C LYS A 56 11.30 15.88 -24.70
N ALA A 57 10.01 15.57 -24.93
CA ALA A 57 9.31 14.28 -25.13
C ALA A 57 9.40 13.15 -24.06
N PRO A 58 8.27 12.64 -23.51
CA PRO A 58 8.27 11.51 -22.59
C PRO A 58 8.29 10.18 -23.36
N THR A 59 9.43 9.50 -23.40
CA THR A 59 9.40 8.05 -23.55
C THR A 59 8.70 7.45 -22.32
N LEU A 60 7.87 6.42 -22.50
CA LEU A 60 7.32 5.58 -21.41
C LEU A 60 8.41 4.86 -20.58
N ALA A 61 9.68 5.17 -20.83
CA ALA A 61 10.85 4.79 -20.07
C ALA A 61 11.52 6.08 -19.54
N GLY A 62 11.84 6.12 -18.25
CA GLY A 62 12.45 7.28 -17.59
C GLY A 62 11.68 7.81 -16.37
N PRO A 63 11.89 9.07 -15.96
CA PRO A 63 11.34 9.65 -14.73
C PRO A 63 9.81 9.56 -14.61
N ALA A 64 9.07 9.66 -15.73
CA ALA A 64 7.61 9.55 -15.74
C ALA A 64 7.11 8.15 -15.33
N ALA A 65 7.77 7.10 -15.81
CA ALA A 65 7.38 5.72 -15.49
C ALA A 65 7.73 5.36 -14.03
N LEU A 66 8.84 5.90 -13.52
CA LEU A 66 9.21 5.81 -12.11
C LEU A 66 8.16 6.48 -11.21
N VAL A 67 7.77 7.72 -11.54
CA VAL A 67 6.77 8.46 -10.74
C VAL A 67 5.41 7.78 -10.83
N PHE A 68 5.02 7.28 -12.01
CA PHE A 68 3.76 6.55 -12.17
C PHE A 68 3.71 5.28 -11.33
N THR A 69 4.75 4.44 -11.38
CA THR A 69 4.83 3.19 -10.60
C THR A 69 4.87 3.46 -9.09
N LEU A 70 5.59 4.49 -8.66
CA LEU A 70 5.62 4.96 -7.28
C LEU A 70 4.23 5.40 -6.78
N VAL A 71 3.56 6.27 -7.52
CA VAL A 71 2.23 6.80 -7.16
C VAL A 71 1.21 5.68 -7.14
N LEU A 72 1.29 4.72 -8.07
CA LEU A 72 0.40 3.57 -8.11
C LEU A 72 0.61 2.64 -6.90
N ALA A 73 1.87 2.34 -6.55
CA ALA A 73 2.21 1.56 -5.36
C ALA A 73 1.69 2.23 -4.08
N ASN A 74 1.93 3.54 -3.95
CA ASN A 74 1.47 4.33 -2.81
C ASN A 74 -0.06 4.38 -2.73
N SER A 75 -0.75 4.52 -3.86
CA SER A 75 -2.22 4.54 -3.92
C SER A 75 -2.83 3.22 -3.47
N LEU A 76 -2.25 2.08 -3.88
CA LEU A 76 -2.69 0.76 -3.41
C LEU A 76 -2.44 0.57 -1.92
N MET A 77 -1.31 1.08 -1.41
CA MET A 77 -1.02 1.02 0.01
C MET A 77 -1.98 1.90 0.83
N ILE A 78 -2.26 3.13 0.37
CA ILE A 78 -3.28 4.02 0.94
C ILE A 78 -4.65 3.34 0.94
N TYR A 79 -5.04 2.71 -0.16
CA TYR A 79 -6.28 1.94 -0.24
C TYR A 79 -6.31 0.84 0.83
N GLY A 80 -5.22 0.09 1.00
CA GLY A 80 -5.07 -0.91 2.06
C GLY A 80 -5.26 -0.33 3.47
N LEU A 81 -4.62 0.81 3.74
CA LEU A 81 -4.74 1.51 5.03
C LEU A 81 -6.16 2.04 5.30
N ILE A 82 -6.86 2.52 4.27
CA ILE A 82 -8.26 2.92 4.37
C ILE A 82 -9.15 1.71 4.72
N LYS A 83 -8.93 0.57 4.05
CA LYS A 83 -9.65 -0.68 4.36
C LYS A 83 -9.33 -1.20 5.76
N LEU A 84 -8.09 -1.08 6.22
CA LEU A 84 -7.70 -1.40 7.59
C LEU A 84 -8.45 -0.53 8.60
N LYS A 85 -8.51 0.78 8.40
CA LYS A 85 -9.29 1.68 9.27
C LYS A 85 -10.77 1.31 9.32
N ALA A 86 -11.38 1.04 8.17
CA ALA A 86 -12.78 0.63 8.09
C ALA A 86 -13.03 -0.70 8.82
N PHE A 87 -12.10 -1.65 8.70
CA PHE A 87 -12.14 -2.91 9.44
C PHE A 87 -12.04 -2.67 10.95
N LEU A 88 -11.07 -1.88 11.40
CA LEU A 88 -10.85 -1.57 12.81
C LEU A 88 -12.04 -0.84 13.45
N ALA A 89 -12.72 0.05 12.71
CA ALA A 89 -13.88 0.77 13.21
C ALA A 89 -14.97 -0.19 13.74
N SER A 90 -15.14 -1.33 13.07
CA SER A 90 -16.14 -2.36 13.39
C SER A 90 -15.54 -3.63 14.01
N PHE A 91 -14.27 -3.57 14.44
CA PHE A 91 -13.57 -4.68 15.09
C PHE A 91 -13.82 -4.67 16.60
N THR A 92 -14.14 -5.84 17.15
CA THR A 92 -14.48 -6.07 18.55
C THR A 92 -13.61 -7.17 19.17
N GLU A 93 -13.76 -7.39 20.48
CA GLU A 93 -12.96 -8.35 21.25
C GLU A 93 -13.22 -9.82 20.90
N THR A 94 -14.32 -10.13 20.21
CA THR A 94 -14.64 -11.48 19.76
C THR A 94 -14.17 -11.72 18.32
N ASP A 95 -13.77 -10.67 17.60
CA ASP A 95 -13.42 -10.76 16.19
C ASP A 95 -12.03 -11.36 15.93
N TRP A 96 -11.19 -11.50 16.96
CA TRP A 96 -9.80 -11.99 16.84
C TRP A 96 -9.68 -13.34 16.10
N VAL A 97 -10.62 -14.25 16.33
CA VAL A 97 -10.60 -15.62 15.77
C VAL A 97 -11.87 -15.91 14.98
N THR A 98 -12.16 -15.07 13.99
CA THR A 98 -13.35 -15.20 13.14
C THR A 98 -13.00 -15.41 11.67
N PRO A 99 -13.90 -16.03 10.88
CA PRO A 99 -13.74 -16.12 9.43
C PRO A 99 -13.59 -14.75 8.75
N ARG A 100 -14.23 -13.72 9.32
CA ARG A 100 -14.14 -12.33 8.88
C ARG A 100 -12.70 -11.81 8.95
N THR A 101 -12.02 -12.04 10.07
CA THR A 101 -10.62 -11.63 10.28
C THR A 101 -9.66 -12.41 9.40
N ALA A 102 -9.84 -13.73 9.26
CA ALA A 102 -9.04 -14.53 8.32
C ALA A 102 -9.20 -14.04 6.87
N SER A 103 -10.44 -13.75 6.44
CA SER A 103 -10.72 -13.22 5.11
C SER A 103 -10.08 -11.85 4.89
N PHE A 104 -10.15 -10.96 5.89
CA PHE A 104 -9.52 -9.64 5.82
C PHE A 104 -8.00 -9.76 5.65
N LEU A 105 -7.34 -10.61 6.44
CA LEU A 105 -5.90 -10.85 6.36
C LEU A 105 -5.49 -11.44 5.01
N ASN A 106 -6.23 -12.40 4.46
CA ASN A 106 -5.98 -12.95 3.13
C ASN A 106 -6.09 -11.90 2.01
N LYS A 107 -7.13 -11.04 2.06
CA LYS A 107 -7.26 -9.94 1.11
C LYS A 107 -6.11 -8.94 1.24
N GLY A 108 -5.68 -8.65 2.47
CA GLY A 108 -4.50 -7.85 2.76
C GLY A 108 -3.22 -8.46 2.18
N ALA A 109 -3.02 -9.76 2.32
CA ALA A 109 -1.88 -10.47 1.76
C ALA A 109 -1.80 -10.32 0.23
N ILE A 110 -2.93 -10.54 -0.47
CA ILE A 110 -3.00 -10.38 -1.94
C ILE A 110 -2.67 -8.94 -2.35
N LEU A 111 -3.23 -7.95 -1.63
CA LEU A 111 -2.91 -6.55 -1.88
C LEU A 111 -1.41 -6.27 -1.70
N MET A 112 -0.78 -6.83 -0.66
CA MET A 112 0.64 -6.64 -0.40
C MET A 112 1.54 -7.31 -1.45
N VAL A 113 1.09 -8.41 -2.09
CA VAL A 113 1.79 -8.96 -3.26
C VAL A 113 1.81 -7.94 -4.41
N LEU A 114 0.66 -7.32 -4.70
CA LEU A 114 0.56 -6.31 -5.76
C LEU A 114 1.42 -5.07 -5.45
N VAL A 115 1.40 -4.61 -4.20
CA VAL A 115 2.23 -3.51 -3.73
C VAL A 115 3.72 -3.85 -3.88
N GLY A 116 4.15 -5.03 -3.44
CA GLY A 116 5.55 -5.47 -3.56
C GLY A 116 6.02 -5.57 -5.01
N LEU A 117 5.15 -6.04 -5.93
CA LEU A 117 5.44 -6.06 -7.36
C LEU A 117 5.67 -4.66 -7.93
N LEU A 118 4.81 -3.70 -7.58
CA LEU A 118 4.92 -2.32 -8.05
C LEU A 118 6.11 -1.59 -7.44
N GLN A 119 6.42 -1.83 -6.17
CA GLN A 119 7.61 -1.29 -5.52
C GLN A 119 8.88 -1.84 -6.17
N SER A 120 8.93 -3.14 -6.43
CA SER A 120 10.05 -3.78 -7.14
C SER A 120 10.25 -3.20 -8.54
N LEU A 121 9.14 -2.95 -9.26
CA LEU A 121 9.19 -2.27 -10.56
C LEU A 121 9.66 -0.83 -10.43
N THR A 122 9.21 -0.10 -9.40
CA THR A 122 9.64 1.28 -9.12
C THR A 122 11.15 1.33 -8.86
N ASP A 123 11.67 0.43 -8.03
CA ASP A 123 13.09 0.32 -7.70
C ASP A 123 13.94 -0.05 -8.93
N PHE A 124 13.42 -0.96 -9.77
CA PHE A 124 14.05 -1.31 -11.04
C PHE A 124 14.15 -0.08 -11.95
N MET A 125 13.07 0.69 -12.10
CA MET A 125 13.06 1.94 -12.88
C MET A 125 13.96 3.04 -12.30
N ALA A 126 14.17 3.04 -10.98
CA ALA A 126 15.07 3.99 -10.29
C ALA A 126 16.55 3.61 -10.42
N SER A 127 16.85 2.34 -10.67
CA SER A 127 18.23 1.85 -10.70
C SER A 127 18.94 2.18 -12.03
N GLN A 128 20.10 2.84 -11.95
CA GLN A 128 20.95 3.15 -13.11
C GLN A 128 21.84 1.95 -13.56
N ALA A 129 21.70 0.79 -12.92
CA ALA A 129 22.52 -0.39 -13.14
C ALA A 129 21.63 -1.65 -13.20
N PRO A 130 22.06 -2.74 -13.88
CA PRO A 130 21.23 -3.93 -14.04
C PRO A 130 21.09 -4.65 -12.70
N ARG A 131 20.06 -4.31 -11.92
CA ARG A 131 19.61 -5.10 -10.77
C ARG A 131 18.53 -6.07 -11.22
N SER A 132 18.63 -7.30 -10.72
CA SER A 132 17.54 -8.25 -10.77
C SER A 132 16.31 -7.70 -10.04
N LEU A 133 15.13 -7.98 -10.58
CA LEU A 133 13.86 -7.59 -10.00
C LEU A 133 13.66 -8.36 -8.67
N PHE A 134 13.80 -7.67 -7.54
CA PHE A 134 13.63 -8.24 -6.20
C PHE A 134 12.27 -7.86 -5.63
N ILE A 135 11.39 -8.84 -5.47
CA ILE A 135 10.03 -8.62 -4.95
C ILE A 135 10.04 -8.95 -3.46
N ASP A 136 9.85 -7.94 -2.61
CA ASP A 136 9.65 -8.16 -1.19
C ASP A 136 8.21 -8.65 -0.93
N LEU A 137 8.09 -9.92 -0.55
CA LEU A 137 6.83 -10.57 -0.20
C LEU A 137 6.68 -10.81 1.30
N SER A 138 7.58 -10.27 2.12
CA SER A 138 7.63 -10.54 3.56
C SER A 138 6.30 -10.21 4.26
N VAL A 139 5.76 -9.01 4.03
CA VAL A 139 4.49 -8.58 4.64
C VAL A 139 3.32 -9.43 4.14
N ALA A 140 3.29 -9.75 2.84
CA ALA A 140 2.26 -10.62 2.28
C ALA A 140 2.30 -12.02 2.91
N ALA A 141 3.49 -12.59 3.08
CA ALA A 141 3.70 -13.89 3.71
C ALA A 141 3.22 -13.88 5.17
N TRP A 142 3.58 -12.85 5.95
CA TRP A 142 3.13 -12.71 7.34
C TRP A 142 1.61 -12.60 7.46
N LEU A 143 0.96 -11.82 6.59
CA LEU A 143 -0.50 -11.68 6.58
C LEU A 143 -1.17 -13.00 6.21
N PHE A 144 -0.62 -13.73 5.25
CA PHE A 144 -1.13 -15.05 4.84
C PHE A 144 -1.00 -16.09 5.96
N LEU A 145 0.16 -16.14 6.64
CA LEU A 145 0.37 -17.01 7.79
C LEU A 145 -0.59 -16.67 8.95
N ALA A 146 -0.80 -15.38 9.22
CA ALA A 146 -1.77 -14.94 10.22
C ALA A 146 -3.20 -15.37 9.84
N ALA A 147 -3.58 -15.25 8.57
CA ALA A 147 -4.89 -15.70 8.09
C ALA A 147 -5.08 -17.22 8.27
N LEU A 148 -4.06 -18.02 7.95
CA LEU A 148 -4.08 -19.48 8.17
C LEU A 148 -4.22 -19.83 9.64
N LEU A 149 -3.47 -19.15 10.52
CA LEU A 149 -3.55 -19.36 11.96
C LEU A 149 -4.95 -19.05 12.49
N VAL A 150 -5.53 -17.91 12.11
CA VAL A 150 -6.89 -17.53 12.50
C VAL A 150 -7.92 -18.56 12.04
N ALA A 151 -7.82 -19.01 10.78
CA ALA A 151 -8.71 -20.03 10.23
C ALA A 151 -8.57 -21.38 10.95
N TYR A 152 -7.35 -21.79 11.27
CA TYR A 152 -7.07 -23.02 12.04
C TYR A 152 -7.68 -22.96 13.45
N LEU A 153 -7.45 -21.86 14.17
CA LEU A 153 -7.96 -21.67 15.52
C LEU A 153 -9.50 -21.63 15.54
N ASN A 154 -10.13 -20.97 14.56
CA ASN A 154 -11.58 -20.93 14.44
C ASN A 154 -12.18 -22.33 14.23
N ARG A 155 -11.59 -23.14 13.34
CA ARG A 155 -12.01 -24.54 13.13
C ARG A 155 -11.85 -25.40 14.39
N LYS A 156 -10.77 -25.20 15.15
CA LYS A 156 -10.53 -25.92 16.40
C LYS A 156 -11.55 -25.56 17.49
N GLN A 157 -11.94 -24.29 17.58
CA GLN A 157 -12.99 -23.83 18.48
C GLN A 157 -14.35 -24.43 18.10
N ALA A 158 -14.70 -24.43 16.81
CA ALA A 158 -15.94 -25.04 16.32
C ALA A 158 -16.03 -26.54 16.65
N LYS A 159 -14.92 -27.28 16.54
CA LYS A 159 -14.84 -28.70 16.89
C LYS A 159 -14.93 -29.00 18.39
N LYS A 160 -14.69 -28.04 19.28
CA LYS A 160 -14.80 -28.22 20.74
C LYS A 160 -16.22 -28.03 21.27
N LEU A 161 -17.12 -27.47 20.45
CA LEU A 161 -18.51 -27.16 20.80
C LEU A 161 -19.51 -28.23 20.31
N VAL A 162 -19.00 -29.29 19.66
CA VAL A 162 -19.73 -30.48 19.20
C VAL A 162 -19.24 -31.66 20.02
#